data_AF-A0A9E3QI59-F1
#
_entry.id   AF-A0A9E3QI59-F1
#
_cell.length_a   1.000
_cell.length_b   1.000
_cell.length_c   1.000
_cell.angle_alpha   90.00
_cell.angle_beta   90.00
_cell.angle_gamma   90.00
#
_symmetry.space_group_name_H-M   'P 1'
#
loop_
_entity.id
_entity.type
_entity.pdbx_description
1 polymer ?
#
loop_
_entity_poly.entity_id
_entity_poly.type
_entity_poly.pdbx_seq_one_letter_code
_entity_poly.pdbx_strand_id
1 'polypeptide(L)'
;MFPLLVLALIAQAAAEAARLSEEDANAAEARHLQNIRQVTFGFARAGEGYFRPDGKAIIFQATPHIPPSIFHTPSPFEDAFQIFTA
;
A
#
# COMPACT_ATOMS: atom_id res chain seq x y z
N MET A 1 25.16 -28.71 -26.33
CA MET A 1 23.68 -28.83 -26.31
C MET A 1 23.13 -29.34 -24.97
N PHE A 2 23.68 -30.40 -24.37
CA PHE A 2 23.23 -30.91 -23.05
C PHE A 2 23.29 -29.93 -21.83
N PRO A 3 24.33 -29.09 -21.64
CA PRO A 3 24.43 -28.29 -20.42
C PRO A 3 23.37 -27.17 -20.33
N LEU A 4 22.91 -26.66 -21.48
CA LEU A 4 21.85 -25.65 -21.52
C LEU A 4 20.48 -26.25 -21.17
N LEU A 5 20.21 -27.49 -21.56
CA LEU A 5 18.97 -28.18 -21.21
C LEU A 5 18.90 -28.45 -19.71
N VAL A 6 20.01 -28.88 -19.10
CA VAL A 6 20.09 -29.12 -17.65
C VAL A 6 19.91 -27.81 -16.88
N LEU A 7 20.56 -26.72 -17.33
CA LEU A 7 20.39 -25.41 -16.72
C LEU A 7 18.94 -24.92 -16.81
N ALA A 8 18.28 -25.10 -17.96
CA ALA A 8 16.88 -24.74 -18.14
C ALA A 8 15.94 -25.56 -17.23
N LEU A 9 16.21 -26.86 -17.05
CA LEU A 9 15.47 -27.73 -16.13
C LEU A 9 15.65 -27.29 -14.66
N ILE A 10 16.87 -26.93 -14.25
CA ILE A 10 17.14 -26.41 -12.90
C ILE A 10 16.43 -25.07 -12.68
N ALA A 11 16.48 -24.16 -13.66
CA ALA A 11 15.80 -22.88 -13.59
C ALA A 11 14.27 -23.04 -13.50
N GLN A 12 13.69 -23.98 -14.26
CA GLN A 12 12.27 -24.29 -14.22
C GLN A 12 11.85 -24.84 -12.85
N ALA A 13 12.64 -25.76 -12.28
CA ALA A 13 12.37 -26.32 -10.95
C ALA A 13 12.45 -25.24 -9.84
N ALA A 14 13.40 -24.32 -9.93
CA ALA A 14 13.52 -23.20 -9.00
C ALA A 14 12.35 -22.21 -9.11
N ALA A 15 11.89 -21.92 -10.34
CA ALA A 15 10.73 -21.07 -10.56
C ALA A 15 9.43 -21.69 -10.01
N GLU A 16 9.25 -23.00 -10.15
CA GLU A 16 8.09 -23.71 -9.60
C GLU A 16 8.10 -23.70 -8.06
N ALA A 17 9.26 -23.93 -7.44
CA ALA A 17 9.40 -23.84 -5.99
C ALA A 17 9.10 -22.43 -5.45
N ALA A 18 9.51 -21.38 -6.17
CA ALA A 18 9.18 -20.00 -5.82
C ALA A 18 7.67 -19.74 -5.91
N ARG A 19 6.99 -20.24 -6.95
CA ARG A 19 5.53 -20.10 -7.12
C ARG A 19 4.73 -20.77 -6.02
N LEU A 20 5.11 -21.98 -5.61
CA LEU A 20 4.47 -22.68 -4.49
C LEU A 20 4.63 -21.88 -3.18
N SER A 21 5.82 -21.33 -2.95
CA SER A 21 6.06 -20.46 -1.79
C SER A 21 5.23 -19.16 -1.84
N GLU A 22 5.02 -18.58 -3.02
CA GLU A 22 4.13 -17.41 -3.20
C GLU A 22 2.68 -17.78 -2.96
N GLU A 23 2.22 -18.94 -3.44
CA GLU A 23 0.86 -19.43 -3.22
C GLU A 23 0.57 -19.65 -1.73
N ASP A 24 1.50 -20.27 -1.00
CA ASP A 24 1.40 -20.44 0.45
C ASP A 24 1.37 -19.09 1.19
N ALA A 25 2.20 -18.13 0.77
CA ALA A 25 2.20 -16.78 1.33
C ALA A 25 0.89 -16.04 1.06
N ASN A 26 0.37 -16.11 -0.17
CA ASN A 26 -0.92 -15.54 -0.55
C ASN A 26 -2.06 -16.18 0.25
N ALA A 27 -2.04 -17.50 0.44
CA ALA A 27 -3.04 -18.21 1.21
C ALA A 27 -3.00 -17.82 2.71
N ALA A 28 -1.82 -17.58 3.27
CA ALA A 28 -1.67 -17.11 4.65
C ALA A 28 -2.12 -15.65 4.81
N GLU A 29 -1.80 -14.78 3.85
CA GLU A 29 -2.23 -13.38 3.80
C GLU A 29 -3.75 -13.26 3.67
N ALA A 30 -4.34 -14.04 2.76
CA ALA A 30 -5.77 -14.05 2.48
C ALA A 30 -6.62 -14.45 3.70
N ARG A 31 -6.05 -15.01 4.77
CA ARG A 31 -6.77 -15.24 6.04
C ARG A 31 -7.05 -13.96 6.81
N HIS A 32 -6.23 -12.93 6.63
CA HIS A 32 -6.27 -11.70 7.43
C HIS A 32 -6.66 -10.48 6.59
N LEU A 33 -6.15 -10.38 5.36
CA LEU A 33 -6.43 -9.25 4.45
C LEU A 33 -7.68 -9.53 3.60
N GLN A 34 -8.83 -9.57 4.25
CA GLN A 34 -10.14 -9.67 3.59
C GLN A 34 -10.97 -8.40 3.80
N ASN A 35 -11.92 -8.13 2.90
CA ASN A 35 -12.87 -7.03 3.02
C ASN A 35 -12.21 -5.64 3.20
N ILE A 36 -11.12 -5.39 2.47
CA ILE A 36 -10.37 -4.14 2.51
C ILE A 36 -11.29 -2.97 2.11
N ARG A 37 -11.28 -1.90 2.92
CA ARG A 37 -12.06 -0.68 2.67
C ARG A 37 -11.16 0.54 2.74
N GLN A 38 -11.33 1.46 1.79
CA GLN A 38 -10.72 2.78 1.88
C GLN A 38 -11.44 3.61 2.95
N VAL A 39 -10.65 4.23 3.81
CA VAL A 39 -11.12 4.99 4.99
C VAL A 39 -10.81 6.48 4.91
N THR A 40 -10.01 6.92 3.94
CA THR A 40 -9.63 8.33 3.73
C THR A 40 -9.96 8.77 2.31
N PHE A 41 -10.47 10.00 2.13
CA PHE A 41 -10.92 10.53 0.84
C PHE A 41 -10.61 12.02 0.73
N GLY A 42 -10.38 12.52 -0.49
CA GLY A 42 -10.26 13.96 -0.77
C GLY A 42 -8.91 14.60 -0.40
N PHE A 43 -7.91 13.79 -0.03
CA PHE A 43 -6.56 14.26 0.27
C PHE A 43 -5.63 14.05 -0.93
N ALA A 44 -4.62 14.90 -1.08
CA ALA A 44 -3.55 14.65 -2.04
C ALA A 44 -2.73 13.41 -1.62
N ARG A 45 -2.48 13.26 -0.32
CA ARG A 45 -1.76 12.12 0.28
C ARG A 45 -2.33 11.83 1.66
N ALA A 46 -2.44 10.54 2.01
CA ALA A 46 -2.64 10.08 3.38
C ALA A 46 -1.38 9.32 3.84
N GLY A 47 -1.02 9.50 5.11
CA GLY A 47 0.18 8.94 5.74
C GLY A 47 -0.16 8.01 6.90
N GLU A 48 0.60 8.12 7.99
CA GLU A 48 0.43 7.28 9.17
C GLU A 48 -0.95 7.46 9.81
N GLY A 49 -1.51 6.37 10.35
CA GLY A 49 -2.81 6.40 11.01
C GLY A 49 -2.94 5.38 12.14
N TYR A 50 -3.77 5.72 13.13
CA TYR A 50 -4.03 4.93 14.33
C TYR A 50 -5.53 4.78 14.54
N PHE A 51 -5.96 3.57 14.91
CA PHE A 51 -7.34 3.36 15.35
C PHE A 51 -7.53 3.95 16.75
N ARG A 52 -8.67 4.60 16.97
CA ARG A 52 -9.11 4.88 18.33
C ARG A 52 -9.28 3.59 19.13
N PRO A 53 -9.11 3.62 20.46
CA PRO A 53 -9.26 2.43 21.30
C PRO A 53 -10.63 1.75 21.20
N ASP A 54 -11.69 2.50 20.88
CA ASP A 54 -13.04 1.97 20.69
C ASP A 54 -13.30 1.44 19.27
N GLY A 55 -12.33 1.56 18.36
CA GLY A 55 -12.42 1.11 16.97
C GLY A 55 -13.37 1.93 16.09
N LYS A 56 -13.91 3.06 16.58
CA LYS A 56 -14.97 3.81 15.89
C LYS A 56 -14.47 4.89 14.94
N ALA A 57 -13.19 5.25 15.01
CA ALA A 57 -12.60 6.23 14.12
C ALA A 57 -11.10 6.00 13.97
N ILE A 58 -10.55 6.59 12.91
CA ILE A 58 -9.12 6.55 12.60
C ILE A 58 -8.57 7.97 12.68
N ILE A 59 -7.45 8.13 13.40
CA ILE A 59 -6.70 9.38 13.49
C ILE A 59 -5.49 9.23 12.56
N PHE A 60 -5.35 10.10 11.56
CA PHE A 60 -4.33 9.93 10.53
C PHE A 60 -3.72 11.24 10.06
N GLN A 61 -2.50 11.16 9.53
CA GLN A 61 -1.83 12.26 8.85
C GLN A 61 -2.29 12.34 7.39
N ALA A 62 -2.58 13.52 6.88
CA ALA A 62 -2.79 13.73 5.45
C ALA A 62 -2.37 15.12 4.98
N THR A 63 -2.21 15.28 3.66
CA THR A 63 -2.02 16.58 3.02
C THR A 63 -3.28 16.92 2.21
N PRO A 64 -3.78 18.16 2.30
CA PRO A 64 -4.97 18.56 1.56
C PRO A 64 -4.73 18.52 0.05
N HIS A 65 -5.79 18.27 -0.70
CA HIS A 65 -5.75 18.49 -2.15
C HIS A 65 -5.79 20.00 -2.43
N ILE A 66 -4.74 20.53 -3.04
CA ILE A 66 -4.65 21.93 -3.47
C ILE A 66 -4.99 21.98 -4.97
N PRO A 67 -6.12 22.60 -5.36
CA PRO A 67 -6.46 22.73 -6.77
C PRO A 67 -5.43 23.59 -7.50
N PRO A 68 -5.08 23.26 -8.75
CA PRO A 68 -4.22 24.13 -9.54
C PRO A 68 -4.92 25.48 -9.79
N SER A 69 -4.26 26.58 -9.44
CA SER A 69 -4.75 27.94 -9.68
C SER A 69 -3.59 28.87 -10.04
N ILE A 70 -3.81 29.75 -11.02
CA ILE A 70 -2.83 30.77 -11.43
C ILE A 70 -2.72 31.93 -10.43
N PHE A 71 -3.73 32.10 -9.57
CA PHE A 71 -3.74 33.11 -8.51
C PHE A 71 -3.37 32.52 -7.16
N HIS A 72 -2.85 31.28 -7.16
CA HIS A 72 -2.50 30.59 -5.94
C HIS A 72 -1.27 31.22 -5.30
N THR A 73 -1.39 31.61 -4.03
CA THR A 73 -0.28 32.12 -3.24
C THR A 73 0.06 31.07 -2.18
N PRO A 74 1.17 30.32 -2.33
CA PRO A 74 1.45 29.20 -1.45
C PRO A 74 1.78 29.68 -0.03
N SER A 75 1.21 28.99 0.95
CA SER A 75 1.57 29.15 2.37
C SER A 75 2.74 28.22 2.72
N PRO A 76 3.65 28.59 3.65
CA PRO A 76 4.77 27.73 4.03
C PRO A 76 4.41 26.32 4.54
N PHE A 77 3.15 26.09 4.94
CA PHE A 77 2.67 24.81 5.49
C PHE A 77 1.51 24.23 4.69
N GLU A 78 1.31 24.68 3.45
CA GLU A 78 0.13 24.33 2.68
C GLU A 78 0.08 22.84 2.28
N ASP A 79 1.24 22.26 2.00
CA ASP A 79 1.43 20.85 1.66
C ASP A 79 1.89 20.01 2.86
N ALA A 80 1.96 20.62 4.05
CA ALA A 80 2.38 19.92 5.25
C ALA A 80 1.35 18.88 5.70
N PHE A 81 1.84 17.81 6.33
CA PHE A 81 0.97 16.83 6.97
C PHE A 81 0.25 17.45 8.16
N GLN A 82 -1.07 17.27 8.19
CA GLN A 82 -1.94 17.65 9.30
C GLN A 82 -2.68 16.42 9.82
N ILE A 83 -3.18 16.50 11.05
CA ILE A 83 -3.92 15.41 11.68
C ILE A 83 -5.42 15.54 11.38
N PHE A 84 -6.00 14.47 10.85
CA PHE A 84 -7.42 14.34 10.53
C PHE A 84 -8.03 13.15 11.30
N THR A 85 -9.36 13.13 11.34
CA THR A 85 -10.13 12.01 11.89
C THR A 85 -11.23 11.63 10.91
N ALA A 86 -11.40 10.34 10.67
CA ALA A 86 -12.46 9.75 9.85
C ALA A 86 -13.26 8.72 10.65
#